data_AF-A0A0C2NJS5-F1
#
_entry.id   AF-A0A0C2NJS5-F1
#
_cell.length_a   1.000
_cell.length_b   1.000
_cell.length_c   1.000
_cell.angle_alpha   90.00
_cell.angle_beta   90.00
_cell.angle_gamma   90.00
#
_symmetry.space_group_name_H-M   'P 1'
#
loop_
_entity.id
_entity.type
_entity.pdbx_description
1 polymer ?
#
loop_
_entity_poly.entity_id
_entity_poly.type
_entity_poly.pdbx_seq_one_letter_code
_entity_poly.pdbx_strand_id
1 'polypeptide(L)'
;MNQINCSDWFEKWYRDFESKDIFDLDRCELRSNDQFFDLDRFHGYLISQGITKENYYKMIISARCNFDRATQDFYRVQPTFESKNIFKIEKRDDLFQYLFDRQKATNSTKQSLIQYLNNSALYIEWTSNRFLSTILRCLLEGDFIDTVISMAHERSDLQPHNYHAPIDTPIATPKATKYTYNKPIYMLIISVVVFALFIVAMKLYKRGVVIRSILPF
;
A
#
# COMPACT_ATOMS: atom_id res chain seq x y z
N MET A 1 -0.75 -12.84 36.22
CA MET A 1 -1.33 -11.97 35.17
C MET A 1 -1.03 -12.62 33.83
N ASN A 2 -2.05 -13.04 33.08
CA ASN A 2 -1.85 -13.63 31.76
C ASN A 2 -1.50 -12.51 30.77
N GLN A 3 -0.31 -12.59 30.17
CA GLN A 3 0.15 -11.67 29.15
C GLN A 3 -0.85 -11.73 27.97
N ILE A 4 -1.48 -10.60 27.65
CA ILE A 4 -2.36 -10.51 26.48
C ILE A 4 -1.46 -10.75 25.27
N ASN A 5 -1.69 -11.86 24.54
CA ASN A 5 -0.99 -12.10 23.29
C ASN A 5 -1.51 -11.09 22.27
N CYS A 6 -0.74 -10.01 22.10
CA CYS A 6 -1.12 -8.90 21.24
C CYS A 6 -0.94 -9.19 19.75
N SER A 7 -0.43 -10.35 19.35
CA SER A 7 0.03 -10.61 17.97
C SER A 7 -1.03 -11.34 17.14
N ASP A 8 -1.56 -12.46 17.61
CA ASP A 8 -2.05 -13.48 16.69
C ASP A 8 -3.34 -13.08 15.93
N TRP A 9 -4.24 -12.36 16.59
CA TRP A 9 -5.51 -11.94 15.98
C TRP A 9 -5.34 -10.79 14.99
N PHE A 10 -4.47 -9.85 15.33
CA PHE A 10 -4.11 -8.75 14.44
C PHE A 10 -3.40 -9.29 13.20
N GLU A 11 -2.41 -10.16 13.37
CA GLU A 11 -1.68 -10.75 12.24
C GLU A 11 -2.58 -11.63 11.37
N LYS A 12 -3.51 -12.38 11.98
CA LYS A 12 -4.50 -13.16 11.24
C LYS A 12 -5.42 -12.25 10.41
N TRP A 13 -5.99 -11.21 11.02
CA TRP A 13 -6.84 -10.25 10.31
C TRP A 13 -6.09 -9.54 9.19
N TYR A 14 -4.87 -9.10 9.45
CA TYR A 14 -4.01 -8.46 8.44
C TYR A 14 -3.80 -9.39 7.24
N ARG A 15 -3.38 -10.62 7.48
CA ARG A 15 -3.10 -11.58 6.40
C ARG A 15 -4.36 -11.97 5.63
N ASP A 16 -5.46 -12.21 6.34
CA ASP A 16 -6.65 -12.83 5.73
C ASP A 16 -7.56 -11.78 5.05
N PHE A 17 -7.54 -10.53 5.54
CA PHE A 17 -8.38 -9.42 5.08
C PHE A 17 -7.56 -8.19 4.69
N GLU A 18 -6.94 -7.49 5.64
CA GLU A 18 -6.45 -6.11 5.43
C GLU A 18 -5.37 -6.01 4.33
N SER A 19 -4.48 -6.99 4.24
CA SER A 19 -3.43 -7.03 3.21
C SER A 19 -3.99 -7.06 1.80
N LYS A 20 -5.18 -7.63 1.57
CA LYS A 20 -5.84 -7.64 0.25
C LYS A 20 -6.41 -6.28 -0.14
N ASP A 21 -6.66 -5.41 0.84
CA ASP A 21 -7.10 -4.03 0.60
C ASP A 21 -5.93 -3.07 0.42
N ILE A 22 -4.79 -3.39 1.06
CA ILE A 22 -3.54 -2.65 0.94
C ILE A 22 -2.82 -2.99 -0.37
N PHE A 23 -2.86 -4.25 -0.81
CA PHE A 23 -2.13 -4.74 -1.98
C PHE A 23 -3.07 -5.21 -3.09
N ASP A 24 -2.70 -4.91 -4.33
CA ASP A 24 -3.15 -5.66 -5.50
C ASP A 24 -2.24 -6.87 -5.62
N LEU A 25 -2.68 -8.02 -5.07
CA LEU A 25 -1.89 -9.26 -5.07
C LEU A 25 -1.81 -9.90 -6.46
N ASP A 26 -2.66 -9.52 -7.41
CA ASP A 26 -2.55 -10.01 -8.79
C ASP A 26 -1.44 -9.26 -9.54
N ARG A 27 -1.23 -7.98 -9.17
CA ARG A 27 -0.18 -7.13 -9.76
C ARG A 27 1.07 -7.01 -8.88
N CYS A 28 1.04 -7.54 -7.67
CA CYS A 28 2.02 -7.34 -6.61
C CYS A 28 2.37 -5.87 -6.37
N GLU A 29 1.34 -5.03 -6.32
CA GLU A 29 1.46 -3.58 -6.17
C GLU A 29 0.74 -3.07 -4.92
N LEU A 30 1.21 -1.93 -4.40
CA LEU A 30 0.49 -1.21 -3.37
C LEU A 30 -0.72 -0.51 -4.00
N ARG A 31 -1.92 -0.71 -3.45
CA ARG A 31 -3.09 0.06 -3.86
C ARG A 31 -2.93 1.51 -3.42
N SER A 32 -3.49 2.44 -4.18
CA SER A 32 -3.47 3.86 -3.83
C SER A 32 -4.43 4.25 -2.69
N ASN A 33 -5.02 3.26 -2.02
CA ASN A 33 -5.95 3.49 -0.92
C ASN A 33 -5.16 3.66 0.38
N ASP A 34 -5.31 4.81 1.03
CA ASP A 34 -4.68 5.13 2.31
C ASP A 34 -5.57 4.81 3.52
N GLN A 35 -6.78 4.30 3.28
CA GLN A 35 -7.71 3.89 4.33
C GLN A 35 -7.49 2.42 4.68
N PHE A 36 -6.50 2.20 5.54
CA PHE A 36 -6.20 0.90 6.14
C PHE A 36 -5.96 1.05 7.65
N PHE A 37 -6.00 -0.06 8.38
CA PHE A 37 -5.96 -0.12 9.84
C PHE A 37 -7.15 0.59 10.51
N ASP A 38 -8.35 0.37 9.97
CA ASP A 38 -9.61 0.86 10.51
C ASP A 38 -10.12 -0.05 11.65
N LEU A 39 -10.34 0.55 12.84
CA LEU A 39 -10.82 -0.16 14.03
C LEU A 39 -12.24 -0.71 13.86
N ASP A 40 -13.10 -0.02 13.11
CA ASP A 40 -14.47 -0.46 12.84
C ASP A 40 -14.48 -1.66 11.88
N ARG A 41 -13.58 -1.68 10.89
CA ARG A 41 -13.39 -2.84 10.00
C ARG A 41 -12.86 -4.05 10.79
N PHE A 42 -11.89 -3.83 11.67
CA PHE A 42 -11.39 -4.89 12.56
C PHE A 42 -12.45 -5.39 13.52
N HIS A 43 -13.28 -4.50 14.10
CA HIS A 43 -14.42 -4.86 14.92
C HIS A 43 -15.42 -5.75 14.15
N GLY A 44 -15.78 -5.36 12.92
CA GLY A 44 -16.63 -6.16 12.05
C GLY A 44 -16.06 -7.56 11.80
N TYR A 45 -14.74 -7.66 11.57
CA TYR A 45 -14.06 -8.94 11.46
C TYR A 45 -14.19 -9.78 12.74
N LEU A 46 -13.94 -9.21 13.92
CA LEU A 46 -14.07 -9.94 15.19
C LEU A 46 -15.48 -10.46 15.44
N ILE A 47 -16.52 -9.70 15.10
CA ILE A 47 -17.92 -10.16 15.17
C ILE A 47 -18.11 -11.36 14.23
N SER A 48 -17.63 -11.28 12.99
CA SER A 48 -17.78 -12.35 11.99
C SER A 48 -17.10 -13.66 12.40
N GLN A 49 -16.04 -13.60 13.22
CA GLN A 49 -15.33 -14.77 13.74
C GLN A 49 -16.01 -15.40 14.96
N GLY A 50 -17.14 -14.86 15.44
CA GLY A 50 -17.86 -15.41 16.59
C GLY A 50 -17.11 -15.26 17.91
N ILE A 51 -16.27 -14.23 18.05
CA ILE A 51 -15.47 -14.01 19.25
C ILE A 51 -16.37 -13.63 20.43
N THR A 52 -16.15 -14.27 21.58
CA THR A 52 -16.89 -13.96 22.81
C THR A 52 -16.58 -12.54 23.30
N LYS A 53 -17.56 -11.88 23.93
CA LYS A 53 -17.45 -10.50 24.44
C LYS A 53 -16.24 -10.28 25.37
N GLU A 54 -15.85 -11.31 26.12
CA GLU A 54 -14.76 -11.26 27.08
C GLU A 54 -13.37 -11.30 26.42
N ASN A 55 -13.24 -11.98 25.28
CA ASN A 55 -12.01 -11.97 24.49
C ASN A 55 -11.98 -10.78 23.51
N TYR A 56 -13.15 -10.31 23.10
CA TYR A 56 -13.30 -9.17 22.20
C TYR A 56 -12.53 -7.92 22.67
N TYR A 57 -12.72 -7.51 23.93
CA TYR A 57 -12.05 -6.31 24.45
C TYR A 57 -10.52 -6.45 24.48
N LYS A 58 -10.00 -7.64 24.80
CA LYS A 58 -8.57 -7.93 24.78
C LYS A 58 -8.01 -7.84 23.35
N MET A 59 -8.77 -8.29 22.36
CA MET A 59 -8.38 -8.23 20.95
C MET A 59 -8.40 -6.80 20.40
N ILE A 60 -9.39 -5.98 20.77
CA ILE A 60 -9.43 -4.57 20.39
C ILE A 60 -8.24 -3.79 20.97
N ILE A 61 -7.89 -4.02 22.24
CA ILE A 61 -6.68 -3.42 22.84
C ILE A 61 -5.43 -3.86 22.07
N SER A 62 -5.30 -5.16 21.80
CA SER A 62 -4.20 -5.74 21.03
C SER A 62 -4.07 -5.11 19.65
N ALA A 63 -5.17 -4.95 18.92
CA ALA A 63 -5.15 -4.31 17.61
C ALA A 63 -4.68 -2.86 17.70
N ARG A 64 -5.21 -2.09 18.66
CA ARG A 64 -4.78 -0.70 18.85
C ARG A 64 -3.28 -0.57 19.13
N CYS A 65 -2.69 -1.48 19.89
CA CYS A 65 -1.24 -1.50 20.11
C CYS A 65 -0.41 -1.75 18.84
N ASN A 66 -0.96 -2.47 17.86
CA ASN A 66 -0.26 -2.79 16.62
C ASN A 66 -0.58 -1.82 15.48
N PHE A 67 -1.74 -1.16 15.50
CA PHE A 67 -2.18 -0.27 14.43
C PHE A 67 -1.20 0.89 14.23
N ASP A 68 -0.77 1.54 15.32
CA ASP A 68 0.19 2.64 15.23
C ASP A 68 1.53 2.17 14.63
N ARG A 69 2.03 1.01 15.08
CA ARG A 69 3.26 0.42 14.56
C ARG A 69 3.13 0.01 13.10
N ALA A 70 2.04 -0.66 12.73
CA ALA A 70 1.79 -1.11 11.37
C ALA A 70 1.60 0.07 10.41
N THR A 71 0.95 1.14 10.86
CA THR A 71 0.81 2.40 10.14
C THR A 71 2.18 3.05 9.91
N GLN A 72 3.01 3.14 10.95
CA GLN A 72 4.38 3.66 10.82
C GLN A 72 5.24 2.80 9.88
N ASP A 73 5.15 1.47 10.01
CA ASP A 73 5.84 0.52 9.14
C ASP A 73 5.44 0.70 7.68
N PHE A 74 4.15 0.95 7.41
CA PHE A 74 3.63 1.22 6.07
C PHE A 74 4.24 2.50 5.51
N TYR A 75 4.12 3.63 6.23
CA TYR A 75 4.61 4.92 5.73
C TYR A 75 6.14 4.94 5.57
N ARG A 76 6.86 4.13 6.35
CA ARG A 76 8.31 3.96 6.22
C ARG A 76 8.70 3.27 4.90
N VAL A 77 7.90 2.31 4.42
CA VAL A 77 8.23 1.51 3.22
C VAL A 77 7.45 1.90 1.97
N GLN A 78 6.32 2.61 2.11
CA GLN A 78 5.56 3.19 1.00
C GLN A 78 6.45 3.95 0.00
N PRO A 79 7.48 4.73 0.43
CA PRO A 79 8.44 5.34 -0.48
C PRO A 79 9.18 4.39 -1.42
N THR A 80 9.31 3.11 -1.08
CA THR A 80 9.92 2.05 -1.90
C THR A 80 8.96 1.56 -2.98
N PHE A 81 7.64 1.72 -2.79
CA PHE A 81 6.60 1.20 -3.67
C PHE A 81 5.88 2.28 -4.50
N GLU A 82 5.75 3.51 -3.98
CA GLU A 82 5.07 4.59 -4.71
C GLU A 82 5.97 5.21 -5.79
N SER A 83 5.76 4.75 -7.03
CA SER A 83 6.39 5.20 -8.26
C SER A 83 5.84 6.51 -8.84
N LYS A 84 5.19 7.37 -8.03
CA LYS A 84 4.57 8.61 -8.55
C LYS A 84 5.56 9.72 -8.87
N ASN A 85 6.83 9.56 -8.53
CA ASN A 85 7.91 10.42 -9.01
C ASN A 85 8.81 9.61 -9.97
N ILE A 86 9.10 10.19 -11.14
CA ILE A 86 9.90 9.63 -12.23
C ILE A 86 11.24 9.02 -11.77
N PHE A 87 11.77 9.47 -10.63
CA PHE A 87 13.03 9.01 -10.03
C PHE A 87 12.92 7.78 -9.10
N LYS A 88 11.71 7.27 -8.80
CA LYS A 88 11.51 6.12 -7.88
C LYS A 88 11.14 4.81 -8.54
N ILE A 89 10.98 4.84 -9.87
CA ILE A 89 10.86 3.65 -10.71
C ILE A 89 12.07 2.72 -10.51
N GLU A 90 13.24 3.31 -10.21
CA GLU A 90 14.50 2.60 -10.01
C GLU A 90 14.41 1.47 -8.99
N LYS A 91 13.88 1.64 -7.76
CA LYS A 91 13.97 0.57 -6.75
C LYS A 91 13.09 -0.66 -7.03
N ARG A 92 11.92 -0.45 -7.64
CA ARG A 92 11.04 -1.56 -8.04
C ARG A 92 11.65 -2.29 -9.22
N ASP A 93 12.15 -1.54 -10.20
CA ASP A 93 12.79 -2.11 -11.38
C ASP A 93 14.13 -2.76 -11.03
N ASP A 94 14.89 -2.22 -10.07
CA ASP A 94 16.12 -2.80 -9.51
C ASP A 94 15.82 -4.10 -8.76
N LEU A 95 14.74 -4.14 -7.98
CA LEU A 95 14.26 -5.36 -7.33
C LEU A 95 13.92 -6.42 -8.40
N PHE A 96 13.18 -6.04 -9.43
CA PHE A 96 12.84 -6.95 -10.51
C PHE A 96 14.05 -7.42 -11.30
N GLN A 97 14.92 -6.50 -11.67
CA GLN A 97 16.15 -6.78 -12.40
C GLN A 97 17.05 -7.70 -11.58
N TYR A 98 17.19 -7.43 -10.27
CA TYR A 98 17.92 -8.30 -9.35
C TYR A 98 17.33 -9.70 -9.31
N LEU A 99 16.00 -9.83 -9.11
CA LEU A 99 15.33 -11.13 -9.08
C LEU A 99 15.49 -11.88 -10.40
N PHE A 100 15.38 -11.18 -11.52
CA PHE A 100 15.53 -11.73 -12.87
C PHE A 100 16.96 -12.19 -13.16
N ASP A 101 17.97 -11.39 -12.82
CA ASP A 101 19.38 -11.74 -12.99
C ASP A 101 19.78 -12.93 -12.13
N ARG A 102 19.25 -12.98 -10.89
CA ARG A 102 19.47 -14.13 -10.01
C ARG A 102 18.76 -15.37 -10.50
N GLN A 103 17.54 -15.26 -11.01
CA GLN A 103 16.82 -16.38 -11.62
C GLN A 103 17.63 -17.01 -12.77
N LYS A 104 18.20 -16.19 -13.66
CA LYS A 104 19.08 -16.66 -14.74
C LYS A 104 20.31 -17.38 -14.19
N ALA A 105 20.89 -16.89 -13.10
CA ALA A 105 22.06 -17.50 -12.47
C ALA A 105 21.72 -18.80 -11.69
N THR A 106 20.46 -19.01 -11.28
CA THR A 106 20.03 -20.16 -10.47
C THR A 106 19.31 -21.24 -11.28
N ASN A 107 19.79 -21.53 -12.50
CA ASN A 107 19.20 -22.53 -13.41
C ASN A 107 17.72 -22.29 -13.74
N SER A 108 17.24 -21.06 -13.60
CA SER A 108 15.88 -20.65 -13.97
C SER A 108 14.74 -21.40 -13.26
N THR A 109 15.00 -22.06 -12.12
CA THR A 109 13.91 -22.63 -11.31
C THR A 109 13.56 -21.70 -10.14
N LYS A 110 12.26 -21.51 -9.93
CA LYS A 110 11.70 -20.73 -8.82
C LYS A 110 12.18 -21.23 -7.46
N GLN A 111 12.28 -22.54 -7.26
CA GLN A 111 12.80 -23.14 -6.02
C GLN A 111 14.27 -22.77 -5.76
N SER A 112 15.12 -22.80 -6.78
CA SER A 112 16.53 -22.41 -6.63
C SER A 112 16.69 -20.92 -6.31
N LEU A 113 15.85 -20.05 -6.90
CA LEU A 113 15.85 -18.61 -6.56
C LEU A 113 15.39 -18.39 -5.11
N ILE A 114 14.30 -19.03 -4.67
CA ILE A 114 13.82 -18.92 -3.29
C ILE A 114 14.90 -19.39 -2.31
N GLN A 115 15.56 -20.53 -2.59
CA GLN A 115 16.65 -21.04 -1.75
C GLN A 115 17.86 -20.09 -1.72
N TYR A 116 18.21 -19.49 -2.85
CA TYR A 116 19.27 -18.47 -2.92
C TYR A 116 18.92 -17.25 -2.08
N LEU A 117 17.71 -16.72 -2.22
CA LEU A 117 17.25 -15.55 -1.49
C LEU A 117 17.21 -15.82 0.02
N ASN A 118 16.68 -16.96 0.46
CA ASN A 118 16.64 -17.34 1.87
C ASN A 118 18.00 -17.29 2.57
N ASN A 119 19.10 -17.49 1.84
CA ASN A 119 20.47 -17.44 2.36
C ASN A 119 21.12 -16.04 2.27
N SER A 120 20.44 -15.07 1.68
CA SER A 120 20.96 -13.71 1.47
C SER A 120 20.57 -12.76 2.61
N ALA A 121 21.49 -11.88 3.00
CA ALA A 121 21.21 -10.81 3.97
C ALA A 121 20.09 -9.86 3.48
N LEU A 122 20.01 -9.67 2.16
CA LEU A 122 19.00 -8.82 1.52
C LEU A 122 17.58 -9.36 1.74
N TYR A 123 17.40 -10.68 1.67
CA TYR A 123 16.12 -11.30 1.96
C TYR A 123 15.69 -11.13 3.42
N ILE A 124 16.63 -11.23 4.37
CA ILE A 124 16.34 -10.97 5.80
C ILE A 124 15.89 -9.52 5.98
N GLU A 125 16.58 -8.57 5.35
CA GLU A 125 16.18 -7.16 5.39
C GLU A 125 14.78 -6.96 4.83
N TRP A 126 14.49 -7.56 3.67
CA TRP A 126 13.20 -7.40 3.00
C TRP A 126 12.04 -8.09 3.72
N THR A 127 12.30 -9.24 4.32
CA THR A 127 11.30 -9.99 5.09
C THR A 127 11.10 -9.46 6.50
N SER A 128 12.01 -8.61 7.00
CA SER A 128 11.89 -7.97 8.32
C SER A 128 10.70 -6.99 8.42
N ASN A 129 10.21 -6.48 7.28
CA ASN A 129 9.06 -5.60 7.23
C ASN A 129 7.86 -6.33 6.61
N ARG A 130 6.71 -6.31 7.30
CA ARG A 130 5.49 -7.02 6.87
C ARG A 130 5.02 -6.68 5.46
N PHE A 131 5.17 -5.43 5.03
CA PHE A 131 4.66 -4.97 3.72
C PHE A 131 5.61 -5.38 2.60
N LEU A 132 6.91 -5.20 2.82
CA LEU A 132 7.94 -5.62 1.85
C LEU A 132 8.00 -7.14 1.73
N SER A 133 7.85 -7.86 2.83
CA SER A 133 7.66 -9.31 2.84
C SER A 133 6.43 -9.73 2.04
N THR A 134 5.30 -9.03 2.18
CA THR A 134 4.07 -9.35 1.45
C THR A 134 4.25 -9.18 -0.07
N ILE A 135 4.87 -8.10 -0.51
CA ILE A 135 5.16 -7.87 -1.94
C ILE A 135 6.18 -8.88 -2.45
N LEU A 136 7.29 -9.09 -1.73
CA LEU A 136 8.30 -10.06 -2.13
C LEU A 136 7.71 -11.46 -2.27
N ARG A 137 6.88 -11.87 -1.30
CA ARG A 137 6.16 -13.14 -1.36
C ARG A 137 5.22 -13.19 -2.56
N CYS A 138 4.47 -12.12 -2.83
CA CYS A 138 3.61 -12.03 -4.02
C CYS A 138 4.40 -12.27 -5.31
N LEU A 139 5.57 -11.62 -5.44
CA LEU A 139 6.45 -11.77 -6.60
C LEU A 139 7.01 -13.18 -6.74
N LEU A 140 7.43 -13.79 -5.63
CA LEU A 140 8.04 -15.11 -5.62
C LEU A 140 7.02 -16.23 -5.77
N GLU A 141 5.87 -16.16 -5.09
CA GLU A 141 4.86 -17.22 -5.04
C GLU A 141 3.87 -17.15 -6.20
N GLY A 142 3.59 -15.97 -6.75
CA GLY A 142 2.69 -15.82 -7.89
C GLY A 142 3.30 -16.29 -9.21
N ASP A 143 2.48 -16.24 -10.26
CA ASP A 143 2.89 -16.49 -11.66
C ASP A 143 3.66 -15.30 -12.25
N PHE A 144 3.91 -14.25 -11.46
CA PHE A 144 4.53 -13.02 -11.93
C PHE A 144 5.93 -13.26 -12.48
N ILE A 145 6.77 -14.00 -11.75
CA ILE A 145 8.12 -14.35 -12.22
C ILE A 145 8.03 -15.21 -13.48
N ASP A 146 7.11 -16.18 -13.52
CA ASP A 146 6.94 -17.05 -14.70
C ASP A 146 6.47 -16.25 -15.93
N THR A 147 5.60 -15.26 -15.72
CA THR A 147 5.11 -14.35 -16.77
C THR A 147 6.22 -13.40 -17.26
N VAL A 148 7.03 -12.87 -16.36
CA VAL A 148 8.18 -12.03 -16.73
C VAL A 148 9.23 -12.86 -17.49
N ILE A 149 9.46 -14.12 -17.08
CA ILE A 149 10.36 -15.04 -17.77
C ILE A 149 9.84 -15.34 -19.18
N SER A 150 8.55 -15.66 -19.33
CA SER A 150 7.97 -15.98 -20.63
C SER A 150 8.03 -14.80 -21.60
N MET A 151 7.70 -13.59 -21.12
CA MET A 151 7.85 -12.35 -21.90
C MET A 151 9.31 -12.06 -22.29
N ALA A 152 10.27 -12.39 -21.43
CA ALA A 152 11.69 -12.16 -21.71
C ALA A 152 12.27 -13.18 -22.71
N HIS A 153 11.77 -14.42 -22.72
CA HIS A 153 12.11 -15.41 -23.75
C HIS A 153 11.55 -15.00 -25.12
N GLU A 154 10.27 -14.60 -25.21
CA GLU A 154 9.69 -14.11 -26.47
C GLU A 154 10.47 -12.93 -27.06
N ARG A 155 10.95 -11.99 -26.21
CA ARG A 155 11.78 -10.86 -26.66
C ARG A 155 13.19 -11.27 -27.08
N SER A 156 13.74 -12.35 -26.55
CA SER A 156 15.07 -12.84 -26.95
C SER A 156 15.02 -13.58 -28.28
N ASP A 157 13.88 -14.19 -28.62
CA ASP A 157 13.64 -14.86 -29.90
C ASP A 157 13.24 -13.88 -31.01
N LEU A 158 12.74 -12.68 -30.66
CA LEU A 158 12.59 -11.54 -31.56
C LEU A 158 13.95 -10.86 -31.75
N GLN A 159 14.85 -11.49 -32.50
CA GLN A 159 15.95 -10.76 -33.13
C GLN A 159 15.39 -9.56 -33.91
N PRO A 160 16.11 -8.42 -33.93
CA PRO A 160 15.69 -7.28 -34.73
C PRO A 160 15.88 -7.66 -36.20
N HIS A 161 14.84 -8.17 -36.84
CA HIS A 161 14.74 -8.05 -38.28
C HIS A 161 14.72 -6.54 -38.58
N ASN A 162 15.77 -6.08 -39.24
CA ASN A 162 15.87 -4.76 -39.87
C ASN A 162 14.68 -4.54 -40.81
N TYR A 163 13.53 -4.19 -40.24
CA TYR A 163 12.39 -3.67 -40.98
C TYR A 163 12.63 -2.17 -41.15
N HIS A 164 13.29 -1.81 -42.25
CA HIS A 164 13.11 -0.48 -42.83
C HIS A 164 11.67 -0.39 -43.33
N ALA A 165 10.76 0.03 -42.47
CA ALA A 165 9.44 0.47 -42.89
C ALA A 165 9.58 1.87 -43.53
N PRO A 166 9.03 2.10 -44.73
CA PRO A 166 8.97 3.44 -45.30
C PRO A 166 8.08 4.32 -44.42
N ILE A 167 8.69 5.39 -43.91
CA ILE A 167 8.03 6.50 -43.25
C ILE A 167 7.14 7.15 -44.30
N ASP A 168 5.82 7.03 -44.15
CA ASP A 168 4.84 8.01 -44.64
C ASP A 168 3.45 7.63 -44.13
N THR A 169 3.17 7.95 -42.86
CA THR A 169 1.80 8.17 -42.40
C THR A 169 1.81 9.21 -41.28
N PRO A 170 1.10 10.34 -41.42
CA PRO A 170 1.01 11.33 -40.36
C PRO A 170 0.18 10.75 -39.23
N ILE A 171 0.85 10.41 -38.13
CA ILE A 171 0.23 9.97 -36.89
C ILE A 171 -0.59 11.14 -36.33
N ALA A 172 -1.92 11.00 -36.39
CA ALA A 172 -2.84 11.88 -35.71
C ALA A 172 -2.54 11.82 -34.20
N THR A 173 -2.03 12.93 -33.67
CA THR A 173 -1.71 13.09 -32.26
C THR A 173 -3.00 13.04 -31.44
N PRO A 174 -3.14 12.11 -30.48
CA PRO A 174 -4.27 12.15 -29.56
C PRO A 174 -4.10 13.37 -28.65
N LYS A 175 -5.06 14.31 -28.74
CA LYS A 175 -5.15 15.47 -27.86
C LYS A 175 -5.27 14.99 -26.41
N ALA A 176 -4.17 15.09 -25.67
CA ALA A 176 -4.14 14.89 -24.24
C ALA A 176 -5.07 15.91 -23.56
N THR A 177 -6.22 15.46 -23.06
CA THR A 177 -7.03 16.22 -22.12
C THR A 177 -6.28 16.31 -20.80
N LYS A 178 -5.51 17.38 -20.62
CA LYS A 178 -4.91 17.78 -19.34
C LYS A 178 -6.04 18.08 -18.34
N TYR A 179 -6.39 17.10 -17.50
CA TYR A 179 -7.11 17.39 -16.26
C TYR A 179 -6.20 18.21 -15.36
N THR A 180 -6.43 19.51 -15.32
CA THR A 180 -5.70 20.43 -14.46
C THR A 180 -6.33 20.31 -13.08
N TYR A 181 -5.76 19.45 -12.24
CA TYR A 181 -6.23 19.20 -10.89
C TYR A 181 -5.89 20.41 -10.00
N ASN A 182 -6.85 21.31 -9.83
CA ASN A 182 -6.72 22.59 -9.10
C ASN A 182 -6.72 22.42 -7.57
N LYS A 183 -5.85 21.55 -7.03
CA LYS A 183 -5.61 21.35 -5.60
C LYS A 183 -5.42 22.64 -4.78
N PRO A 184 -4.71 23.69 -5.27
CA PRO A 184 -4.53 24.91 -4.46
C PRO A 184 -5.81 25.73 -4.25
N ILE A 185 -6.77 25.66 -5.18
CA ILE A 185 -8.01 26.44 -5.09
C ILE A 185 -8.94 25.87 -4.01
N TYR A 186 -9.06 24.53 -3.93
CA TYR A 186 -9.88 23.88 -2.91
C TYR A 186 -9.36 24.13 -1.48
N MET A 187 -8.04 24.15 -1.29
CA MET A 187 -7.44 24.44 0.02
C MET A 187 -7.71 25.87 0.47
N LEU A 188 -7.72 26.84 -0.45
CA LEU A 188 -8.09 28.23 -0.16
C LEU A 188 -9.55 28.34 0.26
N ILE A 189 -10.47 27.67 -0.44
CA ILE A 189 -11.90 27.70 -0.10
C ILE A 189 -12.13 27.11 1.29
N ILE A 190 -11.53 25.97 1.61
CA ILE A 190 -11.65 25.34 2.94
C ILE A 190 -11.11 26.27 4.03
N SER A 191 -9.96 26.91 3.81
CA SER A 191 -9.36 27.84 4.76
C SER A 191 -10.29 29.03 5.08
N VAL A 192 -10.92 29.62 4.06
CA VAL A 192 -11.87 30.74 4.23
C VAL A 192 -13.11 30.31 5.02
N VAL A 193 -13.65 29.12 4.74
CA VAL A 193 -14.83 28.61 5.45
C VAL A 193 -14.54 28.37 6.94
N VAL A 194 -13.41 27.72 7.26
CA VAL A 194 -13.00 27.47 8.65
C VAL A 194 -12.79 28.79 9.40
N PHE A 195 -12.17 29.78 8.76
CA PHE A 195 -11.95 31.09 9.37
C PHE A 195 -13.26 31.84 9.65
N ALA A 196 -14.22 31.79 8.72
CA ALA A 196 -15.54 32.39 8.90
C ALA A 196 -16.30 31.74 10.07
N LEU A 197 -16.28 30.40 10.18
CA LEU A 197 -16.88 29.65 11.28
C LEU A 197 -16.25 30.04 12.63
N PHE A 198 -14.93 30.19 12.67
CA PHE A 198 -14.21 30.62 13.87
C PHE A 198 -14.64 32.03 14.33
N ILE A 199 -14.80 32.98 13.40
CA ILE A 199 -15.28 34.33 13.72
C ILE A 199 -16.71 34.30 14.27
N VAL A 200 -17.60 33.50 13.66
CA VAL A 200 -18.98 33.34 14.12
C VAL A 200 -19.01 32.77 15.54
N ALA A 201 -18.24 31.71 15.81
CA ALA A 201 -18.12 31.12 17.14
C ALA A 201 -17.63 32.13 18.18
N MET A 202 -16.61 32.92 17.86
CA MET A 202 -16.10 33.98 18.74
C MET A 202 -17.14 35.08 19.03
N LYS A 203 -17.94 35.48 18.03
CA LYS A 203 -19.03 36.45 18.21
C LYS A 203 -20.16 35.88 19.08
N LEU A 204 -20.53 34.62 18.89
CA LEU A 204 -21.55 33.95 19.70
C LEU A 204 -21.09 33.76 21.15
N TYR A 205 -19.81 33.44 21.36
CA TYR A 205 -19.19 33.35 22.67
C TYR A 205 -19.20 34.69 23.40
N LYS A 206 -18.73 35.77 22.76
CA LYS A 206 -18.76 37.13 23.34
C LYS A 206 -20.17 37.62 23.68
N ARG A 207 -21.19 37.19 22.95
CA ARG A 207 -22.61 37.54 23.21
C ARG A 207 -23.26 36.67 24.30
N GLY A 208 -22.53 35.73 24.91
CA GLY A 208 -23.05 34.87 25.98
C GLY A 208 -24.12 33.88 25.54
N VAL A 209 -24.33 33.70 24.23
CA VAL A 209 -25.37 32.83 23.67
C VAL A 209 -25.09 31.37 24.00
N VAL A 210 -23.81 30.95 23.94
CA VAL A 210 -23.38 29.58 24.22
C VAL A 210 -23.46 29.23 25.71
N ILE A 211 -23.30 30.23 26.59
CA ILE A 211 -23.35 30.03 28.05
C ILE A 211 -24.80 29.80 28.52
N ARG A 212 -25.80 30.43 27.87
CA ARG A 212 -27.22 30.22 28.19
C ARG A 212 -27.78 28.88 27.71
N SER A 213 -27.19 28.25 26.69
CA SER A 213 -27.68 26.96 26.17
C SER A 213 -27.14 25.73 26.91
N ILE A 214 -26.10 25.89 27.74
CA ILE A 214 -25.41 24.76 28.40
C ILE A 214 -25.76 24.65 29.90
N LEU A 215 -26.25 25.72 30.52
CA LEU A 215 -26.75 25.70 31.90
C LEU A 215 -28.29 25.69 31.87
N PRO A 216 -28.93 24.52 32.07
CA PRO A 216 -30.36 24.50 32.35
C PRO A 216 -30.55 25.03 33.77
N PHE A 217 -31.20 26.20 33.87
CA PHE A 217 -31.96 26.53 35.07
C PHE A 217 -33.33 25.86 34.98
#